data_AF-A0A1T5IP54-F1
#
_entry.id   AF-A0A1T5IP54-F1
#
_cell.length_a   1.000
_cell.length_b   1.000
_cell.length_c   1.000
_cell.angle_alpha   90.00
_cell.angle_beta   90.00
_cell.angle_gamma   90.00
#
_symmetry.space_group_name_H-M   'P 1'
#
loop_
_entity.id
_entity.type
_entity.pdbx_description
1 polymer ?
#
loop_
_entity_poly.entity_id
_entity_poly.type
_entity_poly.pdbx_seq_one_letter_code
_entity_poly.pdbx_strand_id
1 'polypeptide(L)'
;MKKKLIIVTYWIAAILATAFLLVSLDYELWKGIMIGMIFLLCSIALGFFLTKNNREASPARARNSIFIILGVFSMALFLIIVLHTVFLYMDQPGDDYTVFKDILSPLLINPVFIALILSVLAYGEYRLQKYLDAKLPQGTQKITFTSDYNKITVLKSDILYIESRDKEVRIITKDGKEYRNRTGISQWENILGEQFLRIHRAFLVNIAETRPCSPETVITGDKELPVSRKYKESKKKFIG
;
A
#
# COMPACT_ATOMS: atom_id res chain seq x y z
N MET A 1 13.61 -6.00 2.98
CA MET A 1 13.12 -7.15 3.81
C MET A 1 12.57 -6.72 5.16
N LYS A 2 13.29 -5.96 5.99
CA LYS A 2 12.85 -5.63 7.38
C LYS A 2 11.43 -5.03 7.50
N LYS A 3 11.05 -4.05 6.65
CA LYS A 3 9.69 -3.46 6.68
C LYS A 3 8.57 -4.49 6.45
N LYS A 4 8.72 -5.38 5.46
CA LYS A 4 7.73 -6.40 5.14
C LYS A 4 7.56 -7.41 6.29
N LEU A 5 8.66 -7.80 6.93
CA LEU A 5 8.62 -8.71 8.08
C LEU A 5 7.83 -8.11 9.25
N ILE A 6 8.05 -6.83 9.56
CA ILE A 6 7.35 -6.14 10.65
C ILE A 6 5.84 -6.07 10.40
N ILE A 7 5.44 -5.81 9.15
CA ILE A 7 4.02 -5.79 8.76
C ILE A 7 3.40 -7.18 8.92
N VAL A 8 4.09 -8.24 8.50
CA VAL A 8 3.61 -9.63 8.68
C VAL A 8 3.47 -9.98 10.17
N THR A 9 4.44 -9.61 11.00
CA THR A 9 4.35 -9.85 12.45
C THR A 9 3.19 -9.09 13.11
N TYR A 10 2.90 -7.87 12.66
CA TYR A 10 1.72 -7.12 13.12
C TYR A 10 0.44 -7.86 12.81
N TRP A 11 0.32 -8.41 11.60
CA TRP A 11 -0.87 -9.14 11.18
C TRP A 11 -1.09 -10.45 11.94
N ILE A 12 -0.02 -11.20 12.21
CA ILE A 12 -0.09 -12.39 13.06
C ILE A 12 -0.56 -12.00 14.47
N ALA A 13 0.01 -10.94 15.05
CA ALA A 13 -0.40 -10.43 16.36
C ALA A 13 -1.85 -9.95 16.38
N ALA A 14 -2.33 -9.30 15.31
CA ALA A 14 -3.70 -8.85 15.17
C ALA A 14 -4.71 -10.02 15.10
N ILE A 15 -4.39 -11.10 14.38
CA ILE A 15 -5.21 -12.32 14.34
C ILE A 15 -5.31 -12.90 15.75
N LEU A 16 -4.16 -13.06 16.44
CA LEU A 16 -4.14 -13.60 17.80
C LEU A 16 -4.91 -12.73 18.78
N ALA A 17 -4.73 -11.40 18.73
CA ALA A 17 -5.45 -10.46 19.59
C ALA A 17 -6.95 -10.54 19.36
N THR A 18 -7.38 -10.64 18.10
CA THR A 18 -8.81 -10.78 17.76
C THR A 18 -9.35 -12.14 18.22
N ALA A 19 -8.58 -13.22 18.06
CA ALA A 19 -8.95 -14.54 18.54
C ALA A 19 -9.10 -14.56 20.07
N PHE A 20 -8.18 -13.98 20.83
CA PHE A 20 -8.29 -13.88 22.29
C PHE A 20 -9.46 -13.00 22.73
N LEU A 21 -9.74 -11.92 22.01
CA LEU A 21 -10.94 -11.10 22.24
C LEU A 21 -12.20 -11.95 22.07
N LEU A 22 -12.27 -12.78 21.03
CA LEU A 22 -13.40 -13.68 20.82
C LEU A 22 -13.45 -14.79 21.87
N VAL A 23 -12.31 -15.33 22.32
CA VAL A 23 -12.29 -16.28 23.44
C VAL A 23 -12.88 -15.67 24.71
N SER A 24 -12.70 -14.36 24.95
CA SER A 24 -13.35 -13.66 26.06
C SER A 24 -14.86 -13.47 25.90
N LEU A 25 -15.40 -13.75 24.70
CA LEU A 25 -16.83 -13.75 24.37
C LEU A 25 -17.38 -15.18 24.22
N ASP A 26 -16.71 -16.15 24.86
CA ASP A 26 -17.06 -17.59 24.87
C ASP A 26 -16.89 -18.33 23.53
N TYR A 27 -16.09 -17.79 22.61
CA TYR A 27 -15.69 -18.55 21.41
C TYR A 27 -14.53 -19.51 21.69
N GLU A 28 -14.55 -20.67 21.05
CA GLU A 28 -13.38 -21.54 20.98
C GLU A 28 -12.23 -20.85 20.21
N LEU A 29 -10.99 -21.12 20.63
CA LEU A 29 -9.79 -20.49 20.07
C LEU A 29 -9.70 -20.63 18.54
N TRP A 30 -9.99 -21.82 18.01
CA TRP A 30 -9.90 -22.06 16.57
C TRP A 30 -10.99 -21.30 15.79
N LYS A 31 -12.21 -21.21 16.32
CA LYS A 31 -13.30 -20.38 15.77
C LYS A 31 -12.88 -18.91 15.76
N GLY A 32 -12.28 -18.44 16.85
CA GLY A 32 -11.72 -17.09 16.98
C GLY A 32 -10.61 -16.79 15.97
N ILE A 33 -9.71 -17.74 15.72
CA ILE A 33 -8.65 -17.62 14.71
C ILE A 33 -9.24 -17.49 13.30
N MET A 34 -10.25 -18.30 12.95
CA MET A 34 -10.90 -18.23 11.63
C MET A 34 -11.56 -16.86 11.39
N ILE A 35 -12.27 -16.35 12.39
CA ILE A 35 -12.88 -15.01 12.32
C ILE A 35 -11.80 -13.92 12.23
N GLY A 36 -10.71 -14.05 12.99
CA GLY A 36 -9.55 -13.15 12.91
C GLY A 36 -8.93 -13.10 11.52
N MET A 37 -8.87 -14.23 10.80
CA MET A 37 -8.41 -14.29 9.41
C MET A 37 -9.36 -13.57 8.43
N ILE A 38 -10.67 -13.61 8.66
CA ILE A 38 -11.64 -12.83 7.86
C ILE A 38 -11.40 -11.33 8.07
N PHE A 39 -11.28 -10.89 9.32
CA PHE A 39 -10.99 -9.49 9.62
C PHE A 39 -9.66 -9.01 9.05
N LEU A 40 -8.63 -9.87 9.01
CA LEU A 40 -7.37 -9.60 8.34
C LEU A 40 -7.58 -9.29 6.85
N LEU A 41 -8.24 -10.18 6.10
CA LEU A 41 -8.46 -10.02 4.65
C LEU A 41 -9.20 -8.72 4.34
N CYS A 42 -10.23 -8.42 5.13
CA CYS A 42 -11.00 -7.18 5.01
C CYS A 42 -10.17 -5.93 5.38
N SER A 43 -9.37 -6.01 6.45
CA SER A 43 -8.54 -4.88 6.91
C SER A 43 -7.43 -4.54 5.93
N ILE A 44 -6.79 -5.53 5.30
CA ILE A 44 -5.79 -5.31 4.24
C ILE A 44 -6.42 -4.60 3.03
N ALA A 45 -7.62 -5.00 2.63
CA ALA A 45 -8.34 -4.37 1.51
C ALA A 45 -8.67 -2.89 1.82
N LEU A 46 -9.07 -2.59 3.06
CA LEU A 46 -9.27 -1.24 3.56
C LEU A 46 -7.96 -0.44 3.61
N GLY A 47 -6.90 -1.01 4.20
CA GLY A 47 -5.59 -0.37 4.36
C GLY A 47 -4.93 0.00 3.04
N PHE A 48 -4.98 -0.88 2.04
CA PHE A 48 -4.48 -0.59 0.68
C PHE A 48 -5.13 0.65 0.08
N PHE A 49 -6.44 0.82 0.31
CA PHE A 49 -7.18 1.94 -0.24
C PHE A 49 -6.91 3.24 0.54
N LEU A 50 -6.89 3.17 1.88
CA LEU A 50 -6.61 4.33 2.75
C LEU A 50 -5.20 4.91 2.49
N THR A 51 -4.17 4.07 2.35
CA THR A 51 -2.80 4.53 2.11
C THR A 51 -2.63 5.17 0.73
N LYS A 52 -3.36 4.68 -0.29
CA LYS A 52 -3.31 5.22 -1.65
C LYS A 52 -4.10 6.53 -1.81
N ASN A 53 -5.11 6.77 -0.95
CA ASN A 53 -6.03 7.90 -1.05
C ASN A 53 -5.47 9.24 -0.55
N ASN A 54 -4.25 9.27 -0.01
CA ASN A 54 -3.70 10.41 0.72
C ASN A 54 -3.03 11.49 -0.15
N ARG A 55 -3.21 11.47 -1.49
CA ARG A 55 -2.48 12.37 -2.40
C ARG A 55 -3.31 13.39 -3.17
N GLU A 56 -4.61 13.19 -3.44
CA GLU A 56 -5.45 14.25 -4.02
C GLU A 56 -6.95 14.06 -3.73
N ALA A 57 -7.58 15.10 -3.19
CA ALA A 57 -9.00 15.15 -2.83
C ALA A 57 -9.87 15.54 -4.04
N SER A 58 -10.55 14.56 -4.65
CA SER A 58 -11.59 14.79 -5.66
C SER A 58 -12.94 14.23 -5.16
N PRO A 59 -14.08 14.93 -5.35
CA PRO A 59 -15.39 14.47 -4.89
C PRO A 59 -15.81 13.13 -5.51
N ALA A 60 -15.40 12.84 -6.76
CA ALA A 60 -15.63 11.53 -7.38
C ALA A 60 -14.83 10.39 -6.71
N ARG A 61 -13.65 10.71 -6.15
CA ARG A 61 -12.79 9.74 -5.45
C ARG A 61 -13.29 9.46 -4.04
N ALA A 62 -13.83 10.46 -3.33
CA ALA A 62 -14.52 10.27 -2.06
C ALA A 62 -15.71 9.31 -2.19
N ARG A 63 -16.53 9.49 -3.24
CA ARG A 63 -17.64 8.58 -3.57
C ARG A 63 -17.17 7.14 -3.80
N ASN A 64 -16.10 6.94 -4.56
CA ASN A 64 -15.55 5.60 -4.80
C ASN A 64 -14.98 4.96 -3.52
N SER A 65 -14.42 5.77 -2.62
CA SER A 65 -13.94 5.32 -1.31
C SER A 65 -15.08 4.74 -0.47
N ILE A 66 -16.22 5.42 -0.45
CA ILE A 66 -17.42 4.98 0.27
C ILE A 66 -17.93 3.64 -0.27
N PHE A 67 -18.00 3.48 -1.60
CA PHE A 67 -18.40 2.20 -2.20
C PHE A 67 -17.47 1.04 -1.85
N ILE A 68 -16.16 1.30 -1.77
CA ILE A 68 -15.18 0.27 -1.40
C ILE A 68 -15.30 -0.09 0.07
N ILE A 69 -15.44 0.89 0.96
CA ILE A 69 -15.67 0.65 2.39
C ILE A 69 -16.94 -0.16 2.58
N LEU A 70 -18.03 0.22 1.91
CA LEU A 70 -19.30 -0.49 1.95
C LEU A 70 -19.16 -1.92 1.39
N GLY A 71 -18.44 -2.10 0.29
CA GLY A 71 -18.19 -3.41 -0.32
C GLY A 71 -17.34 -4.34 0.56
N VAL A 72 -16.28 -3.82 1.18
CA VAL A 72 -15.46 -4.59 2.14
C VAL A 72 -16.28 -4.96 3.36
N PHE A 73 -17.11 -4.04 3.84
CA PHE A 73 -18.01 -4.29 4.96
C PHE A 73 -19.06 -5.36 4.63
N SER A 74 -19.73 -5.27 3.47
CA SER A 74 -20.69 -6.30 3.02
C SER A 74 -20.02 -7.66 2.83
N MET A 75 -18.77 -7.67 2.33
CA MET A 75 -17.99 -8.90 2.19
C MET A 75 -17.67 -9.52 3.56
N ALA A 76 -17.27 -8.70 4.54
CA ALA A 76 -17.01 -9.17 5.90
C ALA A 76 -18.24 -9.83 6.53
N LEU A 77 -19.40 -9.17 6.41
CA LEU A 77 -20.68 -9.72 6.88
C LEU A 77 -21.02 -11.05 6.20
N PHE A 78 -20.91 -11.11 4.87
CA PHE A 78 -21.18 -12.33 4.12
C PHE A 78 -20.27 -13.49 4.58
N LEU A 79 -18.97 -13.25 4.74
CA LEU A 79 -18.03 -14.28 5.19
C LEU A 79 -18.29 -14.73 6.63
N ILE A 80 -18.70 -13.83 7.53
CA ILE A 80 -19.09 -14.18 8.90
C ILE A 80 -20.35 -15.07 8.88
N ILE A 81 -21.35 -14.75 8.05
CA ILE A 81 -22.57 -15.56 7.90
C ILE A 81 -22.22 -16.95 7.35
N VAL A 82 -21.38 -17.04 6.32
CA VAL A 82 -20.93 -18.33 5.75
C VAL A 82 -20.16 -19.15 6.80
N LEU A 83 -19.28 -18.52 7.57
CA LEU A 83 -18.55 -19.22 8.61
C LEU A 83 -19.49 -19.74 9.70
N HIS A 84 -20.53 -18.96 10.04
CA HIS A 84 -21.56 -19.36 10.98
C HIS A 84 -22.36 -20.57 10.48
N THR A 85 -22.79 -20.60 9.21
CA THR A 85 -23.49 -21.76 8.66
C THR A 85 -22.62 -23.01 8.63
N VAL A 86 -21.31 -22.86 8.42
CA VAL A 86 -20.35 -23.96 8.53
C VAL A 86 -20.21 -24.45 9.97
N PHE A 87 -20.11 -23.55 10.96
CA PHE A 87 -20.03 -23.94 12.37
C PHE A 87 -21.29 -24.67 12.86
N LEU A 88 -22.47 -24.19 12.47
CA LEU A 88 -23.74 -24.87 12.72
C LEU A 88 -23.72 -26.31 12.19
N TYR A 89 -23.28 -26.49 10.95
CA TYR A 89 -23.22 -27.82 10.32
C TYR A 89 -22.18 -28.74 10.97
N MET A 90 -21.08 -28.20 11.49
CA MET A 90 -20.02 -28.98 12.15
C MET A 90 -20.37 -29.40 13.58
N ASP A 91 -21.04 -28.54 14.37
CA ASP A 91 -21.29 -28.82 15.80
C ASP A 91 -22.51 -29.73 16.05
N GLN A 92 -23.56 -29.68 15.22
CA GLN A 92 -24.78 -30.51 15.39
C GLN A 92 -25.47 -30.80 14.04
N PRO A 93 -25.23 -31.95 13.39
CA PRO A 93 -25.96 -32.32 12.18
C PRO A 93 -27.37 -32.83 12.53
N GLY A 94 -28.39 -31.96 12.49
CA GLY A 94 -29.78 -32.42 12.41
C GLY A 94 -30.83 -31.73 13.30
N ASP A 95 -30.45 -30.83 14.21
CA ASP A 95 -31.43 -30.16 15.08
C ASP A 95 -31.89 -28.79 14.54
N ASP A 96 -33.13 -28.48 14.89
CA ASP A 96 -34.00 -27.44 14.36
C ASP A 96 -33.35 -26.04 14.33
N TYR A 97 -33.81 -25.18 13.41
CA TYR A 97 -33.32 -23.83 13.12
C TYR A 97 -33.23 -22.87 14.33
N THR A 98 -33.67 -23.30 15.51
CA THR A 98 -33.63 -22.58 16.80
C THR A 98 -32.24 -22.35 17.38
N VAL A 99 -31.18 -22.96 16.83
CA VAL A 99 -29.77 -22.77 17.29
C VAL A 99 -29.11 -21.51 16.69
N PHE A 100 -29.85 -20.71 15.93
CA PHE A 100 -29.36 -19.48 15.28
C PHE A 100 -28.77 -18.44 16.27
N LYS A 101 -29.07 -18.55 17.56
CA LYS A 101 -28.74 -17.55 18.59
C LYS A 101 -27.56 -17.92 19.49
N ASP A 102 -27.20 -19.21 19.58
CA ASP A 102 -26.29 -19.70 20.63
C ASP A 102 -24.83 -19.86 20.16
N ILE A 103 -24.56 -19.85 18.85
CA ILE A 103 -23.21 -20.09 18.30
C ILE A 103 -22.46 -18.79 17.98
N LEU A 104 -23.18 -17.68 17.81
CA LEU A 104 -22.58 -16.37 17.56
C LEU A 104 -23.05 -15.40 18.64
N SER A 105 -22.12 -14.87 19.43
CA SER A 105 -22.41 -13.75 20.32
C SER A 105 -23.13 -12.68 19.51
N PRO A 106 -24.26 -12.13 20.01
CA PRO A 106 -25.01 -11.06 19.33
C PRO A 106 -24.14 -9.87 18.90
N LEU A 107 -22.98 -9.73 19.54
CA LEU A 107 -21.95 -8.76 19.25
C LEU A 107 -21.32 -8.92 17.85
N LEU A 108 -21.05 -10.14 17.36
CA LEU A 108 -20.48 -10.34 16.01
C LEU A 108 -21.49 -10.15 14.88
N ILE A 109 -22.79 -10.22 15.18
CA ILE A 109 -23.86 -9.84 14.24
C ILE A 109 -23.99 -8.32 14.17
N ASN A 110 -23.58 -7.61 15.22
CA ASN A 110 -23.70 -6.17 15.28
C ASN A 110 -22.78 -5.51 14.23
N PRO A 111 -23.35 -4.82 13.22
CA PRO A 111 -22.58 -4.17 12.17
C PRO A 111 -21.60 -3.12 12.73
N VAL A 112 -21.95 -2.48 13.85
CA VAL A 112 -21.11 -1.48 14.52
C VAL A 112 -19.87 -2.12 15.11
N PHE A 113 -19.99 -3.34 15.67
CA PHE A 113 -18.86 -4.03 16.27
C PHE A 113 -17.86 -4.51 15.22
N ILE A 114 -18.34 -5.05 14.10
CA ILE A 114 -17.49 -5.39 12.95
C ILE A 114 -16.78 -4.15 12.42
N ALA A 115 -17.51 -3.05 12.23
CA ALA A 115 -16.93 -1.80 11.76
C ALA A 115 -15.87 -1.26 12.73
N LEU A 116 -16.09 -1.40 14.04
CA LEU A 116 -15.13 -1.01 15.08
C LEU A 116 -13.84 -1.83 14.98
N ILE A 117 -13.92 -3.16 14.91
CA ILE A 117 -12.75 -4.04 14.79
C ILE A 117 -11.96 -3.70 13.52
N LEU A 118 -12.65 -3.64 12.37
CA LEU A 118 -12.02 -3.30 11.09
C LEU A 118 -11.35 -1.93 11.12
N SER A 119 -12.00 -0.94 11.75
CA SER A 119 -11.44 0.41 11.89
C SER A 119 -10.19 0.43 12.76
N VAL A 120 -10.19 -0.26 13.90
CA VAL A 120 -9.02 -0.37 14.78
C VAL A 120 -7.86 -1.06 14.08
N LEU A 121 -8.11 -2.18 13.41
CA LEU A 121 -7.08 -2.94 12.68
C LEU A 121 -6.50 -2.16 11.50
N ALA A 122 -7.36 -1.53 10.69
CA ALA A 122 -6.95 -0.72 9.54
C ALA A 122 -6.20 0.55 10.00
N TYR A 123 -6.65 1.19 11.07
CA TYR A 123 -5.96 2.36 11.63
C TYR A 123 -4.59 2.00 12.22
N GLY A 124 -4.51 0.88 12.95
CA GLY A 124 -3.25 0.35 13.48
C GLY A 124 -2.24 0.06 12.37
N GLU A 125 -2.69 -0.55 11.27
CA GLU A 125 -1.87 -0.77 10.08
C GLU A 125 -1.40 0.56 9.49
N TYR A 126 -2.32 1.50 9.25
CA TYR A 126 -1.99 2.82 8.69
C TYR A 126 -0.93 3.55 9.54
N ARG A 127 -1.08 3.53 10.87
CA ARG A 127 -0.12 4.12 11.81
C ARG A 127 1.23 3.41 11.75
N LEU A 128 1.23 2.08 11.73
CA LEU A 128 2.45 1.30 11.61
C LEU A 128 3.16 1.59 10.29
N GLN A 129 2.44 1.63 9.16
CA GLN A 129 3.00 1.97 7.86
C GLN A 129 3.63 3.37 7.90
N LYS A 130 2.92 4.38 8.42
CA LYS A 130 3.44 5.75 8.55
C LYS A 130 4.69 5.82 9.44
N TYR A 131 4.69 5.10 10.57
CA TYR A 131 5.86 5.03 11.46
C TYR A 131 7.06 4.33 10.79
N LEU A 132 6.80 3.23 10.09
CA LEU A 132 7.83 2.51 9.34
C LEU A 132 8.36 3.33 8.17
N ASP A 133 7.52 4.12 7.49
CA ASP A 133 7.98 5.03 6.44
C ASP A 133 8.82 6.18 6.99
N ALA A 134 8.52 6.67 8.19
CA ALA A 134 9.33 7.68 8.86
C ALA A 134 10.68 7.13 9.39
N LYS A 135 10.68 5.92 9.98
CA LYS A 135 11.90 5.31 10.58
C LYS A 135 12.74 4.48 9.62
N LEU A 136 12.12 3.90 8.60
CA LEU A 136 12.76 3.11 7.55
C LEU A 136 12.40 3.74 6.19
N PRO A 137 12.86 4.98 5.91
CA PRO A 137 12.59 5.60 4.63
C PRO A 137 13.08 4.67 3.52
N GLN A 138 12.19 4.41 2.56
CA GLN A 138 12.53 3.71 1.31
C GLN A 138 13.70 4.39 0.57
N GLY A 139 14.06 5.63 0.96
CA GLY A 139 15.27 6.37 0.56
C GLY A 139 16.61 5.82 1.06
N THR A 140 16.65 4.83 1.96
CA THR A 140 17.92 4.22 2.39
C THR A 140 18.51 3.24 1.36
N GLN A 141 17.80 2.98 0.25
CA GLN A 141 18.34 2.15 -0.82
C GLN A 141 19.47 2.90 -1.53
N LYS A 142 20.70 2.49 -1.23
CA LYS A 142 21.88 2.89 -1.96
C LYS A 142 21.92 2.18 -3.32
N ILE A 143 22.24 2.93 -4.35
CA ILE A 143 22.52 2.41 -5.69
C ILE A 143 23.98 2.67 -6.00
N THR A 144 24.69 1.62 -6.41
CA THR A 144 26.09 1.70 -6.81
C THR A 144 26.17 1.51 -8.31
N PHE A 145 26.81 2.44 -8.99
CA PHE A 145 27.02 2.40 -10.44
C PHE A 145 28.39 2.98 -10.78
N THR A 146 28.89 2.68 -11.98
CA THR A 146 30.17 3.21 -12.45
C THR A 146 29.95 4.52 -13.19
N SER A 147 30.67 5.57 -12.79
CA SER A 147 30.78 6.85 -13.51
C SER A 147 32.24 7.18 -13.69
N ASP A 148 32.65 7.48 -14.92
CA ASP A 148 34.03 7.90 -15.23
C ASP A 148 35.09 6.97 -14.60
N TYR A 149 34.87 5.65 -14.77
CA TYR A 149 35.70 4.55 -14.23
C TYR A 149 35.69 4.38 -12.70
N ASN A 150 35.00 5.24 -11.96
CA ASN A 150 34.85 5.14 -10.51
C ASN A 150 33.51 4.51 -10.12
N LYS A 151 33.51 3.68 -9.08
CA LYS A 151 32.26 3.20 -8.46
C LYS A 151 31.72 4.28 -7.53
N ILE A 152 30.52 4.76 -7.83
CA ILE A 152 29.82 5.79 -7.06
C ILE A 152 28.60 5.16 -6.42
N THR A 153 28.40 5.45 -5.14
CA THR A 153 27.23 5.01 -4.39
C THR A 153 26.43 6.23 -3.95
N VAL A 154 25.18 6.33 -4.41
CA VAL A 154 24.25 7.41 -4.04
C VAL A 154 22.99 6.81 -3.43
N LEU A 155 22.27 7.59 -2.62
CA LEU A 155 20.93 7.19 -2.17
C LEU A 155 19.94 7.47 -3.29
N LYS A 156 19.00 6.54 -3.53
CA LYS A 156 17.93 6.75 -4.52
C LYS A 156 17.11 8.02 -4.22
N SER A 157 16.93 8.38 -2.95
CA SER A 157 16.24 9.60 -2.53
C SER A 157 16.96 10.89 -2.91
N ASP A 158 18.27 10.82 -3.16
CA ASP A 158 19.08 11.99 -3.47
C ASP A 158 19.11 12.23 -4.98
N ILE A 159 18.64 11.30 -5.79
CA ILE A 159 18.52 11.48 -7.24
C ILE A 159 17.21 12.25 -7.52
N LEU A 160 17.34 13.39 -8.19
CA LEU A 160 16.22 14.23 -8.65
C LEU A 160 15.63 13.64 -9.93
N TYR A 161 16.46 13.51 -10.96
CA TYR A 161 16.06 12.96 -12.24
C TYR A 161 17.25 12.35 -12.97
N ILE A 162 16.93 11.54 -13.97
CA ILE A 162 17.86 10.92 -14.88
C ILE A 162 17.52 11.37 -16.30
N GLU A 163 18.55 11.80 -17.02
CA GLU A 163 18.47 12.30 -18.40
C GLU A 163 19.31 11.41 -19.33
N SER A 164 18.71 10.89 -20.39
CA SER A 164 19.43 10.19 -21.45
C SER A 164 19.95 11.21 -22.47
N ARG A 165 21.27 11.20 -22.74
CA ARG A 165 21.91 12.00 -23.80
C ARG A 165 22.77 11.10 -24.68
N ASP A 166 22.37 10.96 -25.94
CA ASP A 166 23.06 10.18 -26.96
C ASP A 166 23.40 8.76 -26.49
N LYS A 167 24.67 8.51 -26.12
CA LYS A 167 25.20 7.20 -25.71
C LYS A 167 25.32 7.03 -24.20
N GLU A 168 24.98 8.07 -23.42
CA GLU A 168 25.17 8.08 -21.97
C GLU A 168 23.92 8.61 -21.26
N VAL A 169 23.85 8.31 -19.98
CA VAL A 169 22.80 8.73 -19.07
C VAL A 169 23.43 9.57 -17.97
N ARG A 170 22.82 10.73 -17.71
CA ARG A 170 23.19 11.65 -16.64
C ARG A 170 22.25 11.45 -15.47
N ILE A 171 22.83 11.29 -14.28
CA ILE A 171 22.11 11.14 -13.02
C ILE A 171 22.32 12.44 -12.25
N ILE A 172 21.23 13.17 -12.01
CA ILE A 172 21.26 14.47 -11.36
C ILE A 172 20.77 14.29 -9.93
N THR A 173 21.57 14.77 -8.98
CA THR A 173 21.32 14.65 -7.55
C THR A 173 20.93 15.99 -6.91
N LYS A 174 20.30 15.94 -5.74
CA LYS A 174 19.80 17.10 -4.99
C LYS A 174 20.89 18.09 -4.59
N ASP A 175 22.10 17.61 -4.35
CA ASP A 175 23.28 18.43 -4.06
C ASP A 175 23.93 19.02 -5.31
N GLY A 176 23.28 18.90 -6.47
CA GLY A 176 23.72 19.46 -7.74
C GLY A 176 24.79 18.63 -8.45
N LYS A 177 25.18 17.46 -7.93
CA LYS A 177 26.16 16.60 -8.62
C LYS A 177 25.52 15.92 -9.82
N GLU A 178 26.32 15.82 -10.88
CA GLU A 178 25.99 15.10 -12.11
C GLU A 178 26.94 13.91 -12.25
N TYR A 179 26.37 12.72 -12.47
CA TYR A 179 27.14 11.51 -12.74
C TYR A 179 26.80 10.94 -14.11
N ARG A 180 27.80 10.47 -14.84
CA ARG A 180 27.64 9.90 -16.19
C ARG A 180 27.69 8.40 -16.14
N ASN A 181 26.81 7.74 -16.88
CA ASN A 181 26.75 6.30 -16.88
C ASN A 181 26.30 5.78 -18.24
N ARG A 182 26.89 4.67 -18.71
CA ARG A 182 26.61 4.09 -20.03
C ARG A 182 25.43 3.11 -20.04
N THR A 183 24.84 2.81 -18.88
CA THR A 183 23.67 1.95 -18.76
C THR A 183 22.45 2.70 -19.31
N GLY A 184 21.66 2.02 -20.14
CA GLY A 184 20.52 2.66 -20.82
C GLY A 184 19.42 3.08 -19.85
N ILE A 185 18.66 4.12 -20.19
CA ILE A 185 17.58 4.66 -19.33
C ILE A 185 16.51 3.62 -18.98
N SER A 186 16.21 2.66 -19.86
CA SER A 186 15.26 1.58 -19.58
C SER A 186 15.78 0.60 -18.52
N GLN A 187 17.09 0.40 -18.43
CA GLN A 187 17.68 -0.39 -17.35
C GLN A 187 17.63 0.40 -16.03
N TRP A 188 17.92 1.71 -16.07
CA TRP A 188 17.75 2.59 -14.92
C TRP A 188 16.31 2.61 -14.38
N GLU A 189 15.32 2.64 -15.26
CA GLU A 189 13.91 2.52 -14.91
C GLU A 189 13.63 1.25 -14.08
N ASN A 190 14.18 0.10 -14.50
CA ASN A 190 14.06 -1.16 -13.76
C ASN A 190 14.82 -1.16 -12.43
N ILE A 191 16.03 -0.60 -12.38
CA ILE A 191 16.86 -0.60 -11.16
C ILE A 191 16.26 0.33 -10.09
N LEU A 192 15.73 1.48 -10.52
CA LEU A 192 15.15 2.47 -9.63
C LEU A 192 13.75 2.09 -9.16
N GLY A 193 12.95 1.47 -10.04
CA GLY A 193 11.63 0.94 -9.74
C GLY A 193 10.60 2.04 -9.48
N GLU A 194 9.60 1.74 -8.67
CA GLU A 194 8.38 2.56 -8.49
C GLU A 194 8.60 3.96 -7.90
N GLN A 195 9.79 4.26 -7.36
CA GLN A 195 10.13 5.61 -6.88
C GLN A 195 10.34 6.60 -8.03
N PHE A 196 10.61 6.07 -9.23
CA PHE A 196 10.91 6.85 -10.42
C PHE A 196 9.86 6.62 -11.49
N LEU A 197 9.48 7.69 -12.16
CA LEU A 197 8.52 7.66 -13.25
C LEU A 197 9.17 8.10 -14.54
N ARG A 198 8.98 7.32 -15.59
CA ARG A 198 9.40 7.72 -16.93
C ARG A 198 8.37 8.68 -17.50
N ILE A 199 8.81 9.90 -17.78
CA ILE A 199 7.95 10.98 -18.31
C ILE A 199 8.26 11.29 -19.77
N HIS A 200 9.41 10.86 -20.26
CA HIS A 200 9.85 11.06 -21.63
C HIS A 200 10.74 9.91 -22.06
N ARG A 201 11.00 9.75 -23.37
CA ARG A 201 11.96 8.76 -23.86
C ARG A 201 13.36 8.95 -23.25
N ALA A 202 13.68 10.20 -22.91
CA ALA A 202 14.97 10.64 -22.37
C ALA A 202 14.93 11.07 -20.90
N PHE A 203 13.77 11.05 -20.22
CA PHE A 203 13.68 11.54 -18.83
C PHE A 203 12.95 10.55 -17.92
N LEU A 204 13.57 10.31 -16.77
CA LEU A 204 13.07 9.52 -15.67
C LEU A 204 13.18 10.38 -14.39
N VAL A 205 12.07 10.64 -13.71
CA VAL A 205 12.01 11.61 -12.59
C VAL A 205 11.66 10.94 -11.28
N ASN A 206 12.20 11.43 -10.17
CA ASN A 206 11.80 10.99 -8.84
C ASN A 206 10.42 11.56 -8.51
N ILE A 207 9.45 10.68 -8.26
CA ILE A 207 8.05 11.08 -8.02
C ILE A 207 7.92 11.95 -6.77
N ALA A 208 8.74 11.70 -5.74
CA ALA A 208 8.68 12.46 -4.49
C ALA A 208 9.17 13.90 -4.63
N GLU A 209 10.05 14.15 -5.60
CA GLU A 209 10.71 15.44 -5.82
C GLU A 209 10.14 16.21 -7.02
N THR A 210 9.06 15.71 -7.61
CA THR A 210 8.48 16.24 -8.84
C THR A 210 7.09 16.81 -8.58
N ARG A 211 6.84 18.01 -9.13
CA ARG A 211 5.53 18.67 -9.08
C ARG A 211 4.99 18.90 -10.50
N PRO A 212 3.68 18.77 -10.72
CA PRO A 212 3.09 19.10 -12.02
C PRO A 212 3.08 20.62 -12.22
N CYS A 213 3.50 21.07 -13.41
CA CYS A 213 3.44 22.49 -13.81
C CYS A 213 2.32 22.71 -14.84
N SER A 214 2.32 21.93 -15.92
CA SER A 214 1.31 21.97 -16.98
C SER A 214 0.93 20.54 -17.43
N PRO A 215 -0.05 20.34 -18.32
CA PRO A 215 -0.31 19.02 -18.91
C PRO A 215 0.90 18.40 -19.62
N GLU A 216 1.83 19.23 -20.10
CA GLU A 216 2.97 18.80 -20.94
C GLU A 216 4.31 18.92 -20.22
N THR A 217 4.36 19.45 -19.00
CA THR A 217 5.61 19.67 -18.26
C THR A 217 5.49 19.31 -16.79
N VAL A 218 6.62 18.97 -16.18
CA VAL A 218 6.77 18.79 -14.72
C VAL A 218 7.99 19.57 -14.24
N ILE A 219 7.98 19.99 -12.98
CA ILE A 219 9.11 20.65 -12.33
C ILE A 219 9.76 19.65 -11.38
N THR A 220 11.07 19.48 -11.50
CA THR A 220 11.88 18.65 -10.59
C THR A 220 13.14 19.43 -10.22
N GLY A 221 13.31 19.75 -8.94
CA GLY A 221 14.30 20.75 -8.51
C GLY A 221 14.00 22.11 -9.15
N ASP A 222 15.01 22.72 -9.78
CA ASP A 222 14.88 24.02 -10.45
C ASP A 222 14.67 23.92 -11.98
N LYS A 223 14.35 22.72 -12.50
CA LYS A 223 14.17 22.50 -13.95
C LYS A 223 12.75 22.07 -14.30
N GLU A 224 12.26 22.65 -15.40
CA GLU A 224 11.05 22.21 -16.06
C GLU A 224 11.40 21.17 -17.14
N LEU A 225 10.81 19.98 -17.04
CA LEU A 225 11.04 18.84 -17.92
C LEU A 225 9.80 18.51 -18.75
N PRO A 226 9.94 18.25 -20.06
CA PRO A 226 8.82 17.94 -20.93
C PRO A 226 8.34 16.50 -20.73
N VAL A 227 7.02 16.32 -20.86
CA VAL A 227 6.32 15.04 -20.76
C VAL A 227 5.82 14.65 -22.14
N SER A 228 6.22 13.47 -22.61
CA SER A 228 5.78 12.98 -23.92
C SER A 228 4.31 12.54 -23.88
N ARG A 229 3.62 12.64 -25.03
CA ARG A 229 2.22 12.19 -25.17
C ARG A 229 2.00 10.77 -24.67
N LYS A 230 2.96 9.86 -24.89
CA LYS A 230 2.91 8.46 -24.45
C LYS A 230 2.85 8.33 -22.92
N TYR A 231 3.48 9.25 -22.19
CA TYR A 231 3.61 9.17 -20.73
C TYR A 231 2.64 10.10 -19.98
N LYS A 232 1.73 10.80 -20.68
CA LYS A 232 0.72 11.68 -20.03
C LYS A 232 -0.21 10.93 -19.09
N GLU A 233 -0.68 9.74 -19.49
CA GLU A 233 -1.53 8.89 -18.64
C GLU A 233 -0.77 8.39 -17.40
N SER A 234 0.49 7.98 -17.57
CA SER A 234 1.34 7.56 -16.45
C SER A 234 1.59 8.74 -15.49
N LYS A 235 1.87 9.94 -16.00
CA LYS A 235 1.96 11.15 -15.18
C LYS A 235 0.70 11.36 -14.35
N LYS A 236 -0.48 11.36 -14.98
CA LYS A 236 -1.77 11.58 -14.31
C LYS A 236 -2.05 10.55 -13.22
N LYS A 237 -1.58 9.30 -13.40
CA LYS A 237 -1.76 8.25 -12.39
C LYS A 237 -0.89 8.42 -11.15
N PHE A 238 0.29 9.04 -11.28
CA PHE A 238 1.33 9.05 -10.25
C PHE A 238 1.60 10.43 -9.64
N ILE A 239 1.37 11.50 -10.39
CA ILE A 239 1.70 12.90 -10.02
C ILE A 239 0.45 13.79 -9.99
N GLY A 240 -0.70 13.34 -10.51
CA GLY A 240 -1.97 14.08 -10.47
C GLY A 240 -3.17 13.22 -10.14
#